data_AF-A0AAU5TUT8-F1
#
_entry.id   AF-A0AAU5TUT8-F1
#
_cell.length_a   1.000
_cell.length_b   1.000
_cell.length_c   1.000
_cell.angle_alpha   90.00
_cell.angle_beta   90.00
_cell.angle_gamma   90.00
#
_symmetry.space_group_name_H-M   'P 1'
#
loop_
_entity.id
_entity.type
_entity.pdbx_description
1 polymer ?
#
loop_
_entity_poly.entity_id
_entity_poly.type
_entity_poly.pdbx_seq_one_letter_code
_entity_poly.pdbx_strand_id
1 'polypeptide(L)'
;MRTLHAAGEVRYTWTSEPIKGGAVLVDRDRIAALGALDELRERFPDARVRVWPGVLGPARNFVSPLPEAPSPREVIHAVLKSGATTILTEYADTPELRAAAERNDVLMVPRAQATPLREAGRADLAVFAENGECIATVCAGRLVHRRR
;
A
#
# COMPACT_ATOMS: atom_id res chain seq x y z
N MET A 1 6.57 -7.92 13.50
CA MET A 1 7.91 -7.71 12.91
C MET A 1 7.93 -6.32 12.30
N ARG A 2 8.95 -5.52 12.60
CA ARG A 2 9.13 -4.18 12.00
C ARG A 2 9.82 -4.30 10.65
N THR A 3 9.29 -3.62 9.64
CA THR A 3 9.85 -3.63 8.28
C THR A 3 9.98 -2.20 7.75
N LEU A 4 11.17 -1.82 7.31
CA LEU A 4 11.42 -0.61 6.54
C LEU A 4 11.18 -0.92 5.06
N HIS A 5 10.19 -0.25 4.46
CA HIS A 5 10.00 -0.23 3.02
C HIS A 5 10.69 1.03 2.48
N ALA A 6 11.78 0.83 1.74
CA ALA A 6 12.64 1.90 1.22
C ALA A 6 12.56 1.97 -0.30
N ALA A 7 12.75 3.18 -0.83
CA ALA A 7 12.70 3.47 -2.26
C ALA A 7 13.61 4.65 -2.60
N GLY A 8 13.93 4.82 -3.88
CA GLY A 8 14.66 6.01 -4.33
C GLY A 8 13.89 7.31 -4.04
N GLU A 9 12.56 7.23 -4.01
CA GLU A 9 11.66 8.30 -3.58
C GLU A 9 10.52 7.75 -2.71
N VAL A 10 10.23 8.45 -1.60
CA VAL A 10 9.05 8.23 -0.77
C VAL A 10 8.19 9.49 -0.76
N ARG A 11 6.88 9.32 -0.96
CA ARG A 11 5.90 10.42 -0.98
C ARG A 11 4.88 10.27 0.14
N TYR A 12 4.60 11.36 0.86
CA TYR A 12 3.52 11.42 1.86
C TYR A 12 2.15 11.40 1.20
N THR A 13 2.00 12.20 0.15
CA THR A 13 0.90 12.17 -0.81
C THR A 13 1.49 12.14 -2.21
N TRP A 14 0.73 11.69 -3.21
CA TRP A 14 1.22 11.69 -4.59
C TRP A 14 1.53 13.10 -5.14
N THR A 15 1.05 14.15 -4.49
CA THR A 15 1.29 15.56 -4.83
C THR A 15 2.36 16.24 -3.95
N SER A 16 2.87 15.57 -2.89
CA SER A 16 3.90 16.15 -2.03
C SER A 16 5.29 16.03 -2.65
N GLU A 17 6.19 16.90 -2.22
CA GLU A 17 7.62 16.76 -2.51
C GLU A 17 8.13 15.40 -1.98
N PRO A 18 8.89 14.62 -2.76
CA PRO A 18 9.40 13.33 -2.33
C PRO A 18 10.60 13.46 -1.38
N ILE A 19 10.68 12.54 -0.41
CA ILE A 19 11.90 12.25 0.33
C ILE A 19 12.80 11.39 -0.57
N LYS A 20 13.93 11.93 -1.00
CA LYS A 20 14.94 11.17 -1.75
C LYS A 20 15.61 10.15 -0.82
N GLY A 21 15.75 8.90 -1.29
CA GLY A 21 16.29 7.81 -0.47
C GLY A 21 15.47 7.54 0.80
N GLY A 22 14.15 7.79 0.74
CA GLY A 22 13.28 7.66 1.89
C GLY A 22 12.89 6.22 2.23
N ALA A 23 12.31 6.05 3.41
CA ALA A 23 11.66 4.82 3.83
C ALA A 23 10.43 5.05 4.72
N VAL A 24 9.59 4.02 4.80
CA VAL A 24 8.44 3.94 5.70
C VAL A 24 8.61 2.72 6.59
N LEU A 25 8.62 2.94 7.90
CA LEU A 25 8.63 1.88 8.89
C LEU A 25 7.21 1.41 9.15
N VAL A 26 6.98 0.11 8.93
CA VAL A 26 5.72 -0.57 9.23
C VAL A 26 5.91 -1.44 10.47
N ASP A 27 5.02 -1.28 11.45
CA ASP A 27 4.90 -2.14 12.62
C ASP A 27 3.45 -2.66 12.73
N ARG A 28 3.30 -3.99 12.61
CA ARG A 28 1.99 -4.65 12.48
C ARG A 28 1.20 -4.04 11.33
N ASP A 29 0.10 -3.34 11.62
CA ASP A 29 -0.82 -2.72 10.66
C ASP A 29 -0.72 -1.19 10.64
N ARG A 30 0.35 -0.62 11.23
CA ARG A 30 0.55 0.81 11.37
C ARG A 30 1.90 1.28 10.85
N ILE A 31 1.91 2.53 10.38
CA ILE A 31 3.13 3.27 10.09
C ILE A 31 3.69 3.76 11.42
N ALA A 32 4.89 3.29 11.77
CA ALA A 32 5.56 3.66 13.01
C ALA A 32 6.49 4.86 12.84
N ALA A 33 7.03 5.07 11.63
CA ALA A 33 7.87 6.21 11.28
C ALA A 33 7.99 6.32 9.75
N LEU A 34 8.37 7.48 9.25
CA LEU A 34 8.73 7.72 7.85
C LEU A 34 9.72 8.87 7.76
N GLY A 35 10.66 8.81 6.81
CA GLY A 35 11.80 9.71 6.78
C GLY A 35 12.90 9.23 5.84
N ALA A 36 14.10 9.78 5.99
CA ALA A 36 15.29 9.28 5.28
C ALA A 36 15.63 7.85 5.75
N LEU A 37 16.08 6.99 4.83
CA LEU A 37 16.40 5.60 5.18
C LEU A 37 17.49 5.51 6.25
N ASP A 38 18.54 6.31 6.16
CA ASP A 38 19.69 6.20 7.06
C ASP A 38 19.31 6.58 8.50
N GLU A 39 18.58 7.69 8.69
CA GLU A 39 18.04 8.08 9.99
C GLU A 39 17.13 7.00 10.61
N LEU A 40 16.28 6.37 9.78
CA LEU A 40 15.41 5.30 10.26
C LEU A 40 16.17 4.01 10.57
N ARG A 41 17.26 3.71 9.86
CA ARG A 41 18.12 2.56 10.18
C ARG A 41 18.86 2.75 11.50
N GLU A 42 19.32 3.97 11.78
CA GLU A 42 19.94 4.30 13.08
C GLU A 42 18.94 4.20 14.23
N ARG A 43 17.71 4.72 14.04
CA ARG A 43 16.66 4.70 15.05
C ARG A 43 16.06 3.30 15.26
N PHE A 44 16.04 2.46 14.23
CA PHE A 44 15.42 1.13 14.24
C PHE A 44 16.35 0.05 13.63
N PRO A 45 17.49 -0.24 14.27
CA PRO A 45 18.53 -1.12 13.70
C PRO A 45 18.06 -2.55 13.47
N ASP A 46 17.08 -3.03 14.24
CA ASP A 46 16.53 -4.38 14.14
C ASP A 46 15.42 -4.51 13.08
N ALA A 47 15.01 -3.40 12.43
CA ALA A 47 13.96 -3.44 11.43
C ALA A 47 14.44 -4.12 10.14
N ARG A 48 13.66 -5.08 9.63
CA ARG A 48 13.96 -5.69 8.33
C ARG A 48 13.87 -4.64 7.24
N VAL A 49 14.90 -4.52 6.42
CA VAL A 49 14.89 -3.59 5.28
C VAL A 49 14.43 -4.30 4.01
N ARG A 50 13.55 -3.64 3.26
CA ARG A 50 13.15 -4.00 1.90
C ARG A 50 13.32 -2.77 1.01
N VAL A 51 14.20 -2.89 0.02
CA VAL A 51 14.44 -1.83 -0.96
C VAL A 51 13.69 -2.15 -2.24
N TRP A 52 12.99 -1.16 -2.80
CA TRP A 52 12.17 -1.31 -3.99
C TRP A 52 12.66 -0.43 -5.14
N PRO A 53 12.66 -0.93 -6.40
CA PRO A 53 13.09 -0.17 -7.57
C PRO A 53 11.96 0.70 -8.13
N GLY A 54 11.50 1.70 -7.38
CA GLY A 54 10.43 2.60 -7.81
C GLY A 54 10.14 3.73 -6.83
N VAL A 55 8.98 4.36 -6.97
CA VAL A 55 8.47 5.41 -6.08
C VAL A 55 7.47 4.81 -5.10
N LEU A 56 7.71 4.98 -3.80
CA LEU A 56 6.83 4.52 -2.74
C LEU A 56 5.91 5.65 -2.28
N GLY A 57 4.62 5.36 -2.09
CA GLY A 57 3.66 6.31 -1.53
C GLY A 57 2.40 5.62 -1.00
N PRO A 58 1.33 6.39 -0.74
CA PRO A 58 0.03 5.83 -0.36
C PRO A 58 -0.49 4.83 -1.38
N ALA A 59 -1.08 3.73 -0.91
CA ALA A 59 -1.82 2.84 -1.78
C ALA A 59 -2.96 3.59 -2.51
N ARG A 60 -3.31 3.09 -3.71
CA ARG A 60 -4.37 3.67 -4.53
C ARG A 60 -5.76 3.34 -3.99
N ASN A 61 -6.72 4.15 -4.41
CA ASN A 61 -8.13 3.77 -4.37
C ASN A 61 -8.50 3.13 -5.71
N PHE A 62 -9.21 2.00 -5.67
CA PHE A 62 -9.75 1.38 -6.87
C PHE A 62 -11.10 2.02 -7.21
N VAL A 63 -11.07 2.95 -8.16
CA VAL A 63 -12.18 3.86 -8.50
C VAL A 63 -12.84 3.54 -9.85
N SER A 64 -12.69 2.31 -10.32
CA SER A 64 -13.24 1.83 -11.57
C SER A 64 -14.04 0.54 -11.34
N PRO A 65 -14.86 0.10 -12.32
CA PRO A 65 -15.44 -1.24 -12.30
C PRO A 65 -14.38 -2.30 -12.00
N LEU A 66 -14.77 -3.29 -11.20
CA LEU A 66 -13.87 -4.34 -10.74
C LEU A 66 -13.42 -5.23 -11.91
N PRO A 67 -12.17 -5.73 -11.87
CA PRO A 67 -11.67 -6.62 -12.90
C PRO A 67 -12.50 -7.90 -12.92
N GLU A 68 -12.80 -8.40 -14.11
CA GLU A 68 -13.38 -9.73 -14.27
C GLU A 68 -12.41 -10.79 -13.76
N ALA A 69 -12.89 -11.66 -12.87
CA ALA A 69 -12.12 -12.79 -12.36
C ALA A 69 -13.06 -13.93 -11.97
N PRO A 70 -12.56 -15.19 -11.91
CA PRO A 70 -13.39 -16.36 -11.65
C PRO A 70 -14.00 -16.40 -10.24
N SER A 71 -13.46 -15.64 -9.28
CA SER A 71 -13.95 -15.61 -7.90
C SER A 71 -13.77 -14.24 -7.24
N PRO A 72 -14.58 -13.90 -6.21
CA PRO A 72 -14.42 -12.66 -5.44
C PRO A 72 -13.02 -12.50 -4.83
N ARG A 73 -12.39 -13.61 -4.44
CA ARG A 73 -11.01 -13.59 -3.95
C ARG A 73 -10.03 -13.14 -5.04
N GLU A 74 -10.18 -13.64 -6.25
CA GLU A 74 -9.32 -13.27 -7.37
C GLU A 74 -9.54 -11.83 -7.83
N VAL A 75 -10.77 -11.33 -7.73
CA VAL A 75 -11.07 -9.89 -7.90
C VAL A 75 -10.25 -9.06 -6.90
N ILE A 76 -10.30 -9.40 -5.62
CA ILE A 76 -9.51 -8.69 -4.59
C ILE A 76 -8.00 -8.80 -4.85
N HIS A 77 -7.51 -9.96 -5.25
CA HIS A 77 -6.10 -10.12 -5.61
C HIS A 77 -5.71 -9.24 -6.82
N ALA A 78 -6.58 -9.10 -7.81
CA ALA A 78 -6.36 -8.24 -8.97
C ALA A 78 -6.33 -6.75 -8.56
N VAL A 79 -7.21 -6.32 -7.66
CA VAL A 79 -7.17 -4.98 -7.05
C VAL A 79 -5.84 -4.74 -6.35
N LEU A 80 -5.40 -5.66 -5.48
CA LEU A 80 -4.14 -5.55 -4.75
C LEU A 80 -2.92 -5.52 -5.70
N LYS A 81 -2.95 -6.26 -6.81
CA LYS A 81 -1.90 -6.23 -7.85
C LYS A 81 -1.80 -4.88 -8.57
N SER A 82 -2.84 -4.05 -8.53
CA SER A 82 -2.81 -2.70 -9.11
C SER A 82 -2.24 -1.62 -8.18
N GLY A 83 -1.87 -2.00 -6.95
CA GLY A 83 -1.40 -1.07 -5.91
C GLY A 83 -2.53 -0.43 -5.11
N ALA A 84 -3.76 -0.92 -5.24
CA ALA A 84 -4.92 -0.42 -4.51
C ALA A 84 -5.21 -1.26 -3.26
N THR A 85 -5.64 -0.60 -2.19
CA THR A 85 -6.07 -1.24 -0.92
C THR A 85 -7.47 -0.82 -0.50
N THR A 86 -8.13 0.01 -1.30
CA THR A 86 -9.52 0.41 -1.11
C THR A 86 -10.31 0.22 -2.39
N ILE A 87 -11.61 -0.05 -2.27
CA ILE A 87 -12.56 -0.23 -3.38
C ILE A 87 -13.78 0.64 -3.11
N LEU A 88 -14.37 1.23 -4.15
CA LEU A 88 -15.63 1.94 -4.01
C LEU A 88 -16.81 0.96 -3.82
N THR A 89 -17.66 1.21 -2.83
CA THR A 89 -18.83 0.37 -2.54
C THR A 89 -19.80 0.29 -3.72
N GLU A 90 -19.84 1.31 -4.58
CA GLU A 90 -20.68 1.33 -5.80
C GLU A 90 -20.34 0.18 -6.77
N TYR A 91 -19.10 -0.31 -6.76
CA TYR A 91 -18.65 -1.41 -7.62
C TYR A 91 -18.62 -2.76 -6.91
N ALA A 92 -18.98 -2.82 -5.63
CA ALA A 92 -18.62 -3.94 -4.76
C ALA A 92 -19.69 -4.29 -3.71
N ASP A 93 -20.93 -4.55 -4.13
CA ASP A 93 -22.07 -4.75 -3.20
C ASP A 93 -22.55 -6.21 -3.04
N THR A 94 -21.69 -7.21 -3.32
CA THR A 94 -22.03 -8.60 -3.01
C THR A 94 -21.47 -9.04 -1.64
N PRO A 95 -22.21 -9.85 -0.85
CA PRO A 95 -21.73 -10.37 0.43
C PRO A 95 -20.41 -11.15 0.31
N GLU A 96 -20.23 -11.91 -0.77
CA GLU A 96 -19.05 -12.74 -0.99
C GLU A 96 -17.81 -11.89 -1.23
N LEU A 97 -17.97 -10.77 -1.95
CA LEU A 97 -16.89 -9.83 -2.20
C LEU A 97 -16.54 -9.03 -0.95
N ARG A 98 -17.54 -8.66 -0.14
CA ARG A 98 -17.32 -8.04 1.18
C ARG A 98 -16.51 -8.95 2.10
N ALA A 99 -16.87 -10.23 2.17
CA ALA A 99 -16.12 -11.23 2.94
C ALA A 99 -14.69 -11.44 2.38
N ALA A 100 -14.51 -11.37 1.05
CA ALA A 100 -13.19 -11.46 0.44
C ALA A 100 -12.31 -10.25 0.75
N ALA A 101 -12.88 -9.04 0.73
CA ALA A 101 -12.17 -7.81 1.08
C ALA A 101 -11.76 -7.80 2.55
N GLU A 102 -12.68 -8.14 3.46
CA GLU A 102 -12.42 -8.22 4.90
C GLU A 102 -11.26 -9.17 5.22
N ARG A 103 -11.28 -10.39 4.67
CA ARG A 103 -10.18 -11.36 4.83
C ARG A 103 -8.83 -10.87 4.33
N ASN A 104 -8.83 -9.88 3.44
CA ASN A 104 -7.62 -9.32 2.84
C ASN A 104 -7.32 -7.90 3.32
N ASP A 105 -8.04 -7.39 4.32
CA ASP A 105 -7.88 -6.02 4.84
C ASP A 105 -8.12 -4.92 3.80
N VAL A 106 -8.85 -5.21 2.72
CA VAL A 106 -9.21 -4.20 1.71
C VAL A 106 -10.42 -3.41 2.21
N LEU A 107 -10.29 -2.08 2.23
CA LEU A 107 -11.37 -1.21 2.70
C LEU A 107 -12.40 -0.97 1.60
N MET A 108 -13.68 -1.11 1.92
CA MET A 108 -14.76 -0.67 1.05
C MET A 108 -15.23 0.70 1.52
N VAL A 109 -15.20 1.70 0.63
CA VAL A 109 -15.51 3.09 0.96
C VAL A 109 -16.55 3.67 -0.01
N PRO A 110 -17.42 4.60 0.42
CA PRO A 110 -18.43 5.19 -0.45
C PRO A 110 -17.85 6.19 -1.47
N ARG A 111 -16.62 6.67 -1.24
CA ARG A 111 -15.91 7.60 -2.11
C ARG A 111 -14.41 7.41 -1.93
N ALA A 112 -13.64 7.67 -2.98
CA ALA A 112 -12.19 7.68 -2.93
C ALA A 112 -11.67 8.67 -1.88
N GLN A 113 -10.68 8.25 -1.09
CA GLN A 113 -10.08 9.07 -0.06
C GLN A 113 -8.57 9.16 -0.28
N ALA A 114 -8.05 10.38 -0.36
CA ALA A 114 -6.62 10.61 -0.32
C ALA A 114 -6.14 10.44 1.13
N THR A 115 -5.57 9.28 1.44
CA THR A 115 -5.04 9.00 2.78
C THR A 115 -3.52 9.17 2.75
N PRO A 116 -2.98 10.28 3.28
CA PRO A 116 -1.53 10.48 3.33
C PRO A 116 -0.87 9.42 4.20
N LEU A 117 0.39 9.10 3.88
CA LEU A 117 1.25 8.37 4.81
C LEU A 117 1.52 9.26 6.02
N ARG A 118 1.24 8.75 7.21
CA ARG A 118 1.48 9.45 8.48
C ARG A 118 1.76 8.45 9.58
N GLU A 119 2.55 8.86 10.57
CA GLU A 119 2.75 8.07 11.78
C GLU A 119 1.40 7.74 12.45
N ALA A 120 1.32 6.54 13.02
CA ALA A 120 0.10 5.92 13.54
C ALA A 120 -1.04 5.74 12.50
N GLY A 121 -0.83 6.08 11.23
CA GLY A 121 -1.73 5.76 10.13
C GLY A 121 -1.72 4.26 9.82
N ARG A 122 -2.80 3.77 9.18
CA ARG A 122 -2.86 2.41 8.64
C ARG A 122 -1.76 2.23 7.59
N ALA A 123 -1.05 1.11 7.66
CA ALA A 123 0.05 0.82 6.73
C ALA A 123 -0.46 0.31 5.38
N ASP A 124 -1.02 1.23 4.59
CA ASP A 124 -1.44 1.01 3.21
C ASP A 124 -0.51 1.74 2.24
N LEU A 125 0.44 0.99 1.66
CA LEU A 125 1.53 1.52 0.85
C LEU A 125 1.52 0.86 -0.53
N ALA A 126 1.96 1.58 -1.55
CA ALA A 126 2.25 1.01 -2.84
C ALA A 126 3.56 1.55 -3.40
N VAL A 127 4.23 0.72 -4.20
CA VAL A 127 5.39 1.09 -4.98
C VAL A 127 5.05 1.00 -6.46
N PHE A 128 5.37 2.05 -7.21
CA PHE A 128 5.16 2.11 -8.65
C PHE A 128 6.47 2.31 -9.39
N ALA A 129 6.60 1.62 -10.53
CA ALA A 129 7.63 1.89 -11.52
C ALA A 129 7.34 3.21 -12.25
N GLU A 130 8.31 3.72 -13.00
CA GLU A 130 8.16 4.95 -13.80
C GLU A 130 7.03 4.86 -14.83
N ASN A 131 6.78 3.67 -15.38
CA ASN A 131 5.66 3.41 -16.29
C ASN A 131 4.28 3.30 -15.60
N GLY A 132 4.23 3.49 -14.27
CA GLY A 132 3.00 3.43 -13.48
C GLY A 132 2.57 2.02 -13.06
N GLU A 133 3.29 0.97 -13.45
CA GLU A 133 3.02 -0.40 -13.01
C GLU A 133 3.31 -0.57 -11.52
N CYS A 134 2.47 -1.35 -10.83
CA CYS A 134 2.70 -1.68 -9.43
C CYS A 134 3.82 -2.71 -9.27
N ILE A 135 4.77 -2.42 -8.39
CA ILE A 135 5.87 -3.31 -7.99
C ILE A 135 5.52 -4.02 -6.69
N ALA A 136 4.92 -3.32 -5.73
CA ALA A 136 4.58 -3.88 -4.43
C ALA A 136 3.37 -3.19 -3.82
N THR A 137 2.59 -3.95 -3.07
CA THR A 137 1.44 -3.45 -2.31
C THR A 137 1.54 -3.97 -0.89
N VAL A 138 1.47 -3.05 0.07
CA VAL A 138 1.34 -3.32 1.50
C VAL A 138 -0.07 -2.93 1.90
N CYS A 139 -0.84 -3.86 2.46
CA CYS A 139 -2.21 -3.63 2.90
C CYS A 139 -2.32 -4.00 4.38
N ALA A 140 -2.72 -3.05 5.23
CA ALA A 140 -2.69 -3.19 6.68
C ALA A 140 -1.35 -3.77 7.19
N GLY A 141 -0.25 -3.29 6.61
CA GLY A 141 1.12 -3.69 6.94
C GLY A 141 1.56 -5.08 6.45
N ARG A 142 0.69 -5.81 5.76
CA ARG A 142 1.04 -7.08 5.09
C ARG A 142 1.51 -6.80 3.67
N LEU A 143 2.68 -7.31 3.29
CA LEU A 143 3.13 -7.32 1.89
C LEU A 143 2.31 -8.34 1.10
N VAL A 144 1.26 -7.88 0.42
CA VAL A 144 0.26 -8.72 -0.28
C VAL A 144 0.55 -8.90 -1.76
N HIS A 145 1.30 -7.97 -2.34
CA HIS A 145 1.79 -8.07 -3.72
C HIS A 145 3.25 -7.68 -3.79
N ARG A 146 4.01 -8.43 -4.61
CA ARG A 146 5.35 -8.10 -5.06
C ARG A 146 5.55 -8.68 -6.45
N ARG A 147 5.91 -7.85 -7.42
CA ARG A 147 6.41 -8.26 -8.73
C ARG A 147 7.81 -8.87 -8.56
N ARG A 148 8.04 -10.01 -9.22
CA ARG A 148 9.34 -10.70 -9.21
C ARG A 148 10.31 -9.99 -10.13
#